data_AF-A0A2H9SNH1-F1
#
_entry.id   AF-A0A2H9SNH1-F1
#
_cell.length_a   1.000
_cell.length_b   1.000
_cell.length_c   1.000
_cell.angle_alpha   90.00
_cell.angle_beta   90.00
_cell.angle_gamma   90.00
#
_symmetry.space_group_name_H-M   'P 1'
#
loop_
_entity.id
_entity.type
_entity.pdbx_description
1 polymer ?
#
loop_
_entity_poly.entity_id
_entity_poly.type
_entity_poly.pdbx_seq_one_letter_code
_entity_poly.pdbx_strand_id
1 'polypeptide(L)'
;MNVHFNDLPWHDANLKYIYIDRRNPGYHDVVKIVIDWPDGLSSSIEFYNCYALKVNMNFGIAACESILAAECLIESDELNLIYNDWLSMGMKLESLKCFRINTNSTNSLIDIFAKSYEIKELQSEDKY
;
A
#
# COMPACT_ATOMS: atom_id res chain seq x y z
N MET A 1 -8.96 -10.77 -15.05
CA MET A 1 -9.48 -9.38 -15.10
C MET A 1 -8.43 -8.49 -14.47
N ASN A 2 -8.03 -7.39 -15.11
CA ASN A 2 -7.17 -6.40 -14.45
C ASN A 2 -8.06 -5.59 -13.49
N VAL A 3 -8.03 -5.93 -12.20
CA VAL A 3 -8.71 -5.15 -11.16
C VAL A 3 -7.83 -3.95 -10.85
N HIS A 4 -8.39 -2.73 -10.93
CA HIS A 4 -7.65 -1.52 -10.57
C HIS A 4 -7.71 -1.30 -9.05
N PHE A 5 -6.62 -0.76 -8.50
CA PHE A 5 -6.49 -0.44 -7.08
C PHE A 5 -7.68 0.36 -6.54
N ASN A 6 -8.15 1.37 -7.27
CA ASN A 6 -9.25 2.23 -6.85
C ASN A 6 -10.61 1.51 -6.83
N ASP A 7 -10.73 0.37 -7.53
CA ASP A 7 -11.99 -0.37 -7.67
C ASP A 7 -12.12 -1.48 -6.61
N LEU A 8 -11.13 -1.63 -5.72
CA LEU A 8 -11.17 -2.62 -4.64
C LEU A 8 -12.16 -2.22 -3.54
N PRO A 9 -12.75 -3.19 -2.81
CA PRO A 9 -13.74 -2.94 -1.76
C PRO A 9 -13.06 -2.46 -0.47
N TRP A 10 -12.47 -1.27 -0.51
CA TRP A 10 -11.66 -0.72 0.58
C TRP A 10 -12.44 -0.40 1.84
N HIS A 11 -13.66 0.12 1.70
CA HIS A 11 -14.46 0.50 2.85
C HIS A 11 -14.75 -0.72 3.72
N ASP A 12 -14.42 -0.61 5.01
CA ASP A 12 -14.53 -1.68 6.01
C ASP A 12 -13.60 -2.89 5.81
N ALA A 13 -12.71 -2.87 4.81
CA ALA A 13 -11.66 -3.88 4.69
C ALA A 13 -10.67 -3.79 5.87
N ASN A 14 -10.16 -4.90 6.37
CA ASN A 14 -9.27 -4.93 7.53
C ASN A 14 -7.81 -5.08 7.11
N LEU A 15 -6.99 -4.11 7.48
CA LEU A 15 -5.54 -4.18 7.34
C LEU A 15 -4.96 -5.10 8.42
N LYS A 16 -4.36 -6.22 8.01
CA LYS A 16 -3.73 -7.20 8.92
C LYS A 16 -2.26 -6.92 9.16
N TYR A 17 -1.52 -6.77 8.07
CA TYR A 17 -0.07 -6.72 8.09
C TYR A 17 0.44 -5.74 7.06
N ILE A 18 1.55 -5.09 7.39
CA ILE A 18 2.40 -4.34 6.46
C ILE A 18 3.79 -4.99 6.55
N TYR A 19 4.29 -5.49 5.43
CA TYR A 19 5.64 -6.02 5.30
C TYR A 19 6.48 -5.11 4.43
N ILE A 20 7.76 -4.98 4.81
CA ILE A 20 8.77 -4.26 4.03
C ILE A 20 9.84 -5.27 3.68
N ASP A 21 10.02 -5.52 2.38
CA ASP A 21 11.08 -6.37 1.87
C ASP A 21 12.12 -5.53 1.14
N ARG A 22 13.29 -5.43 1.78
CA ARG A 22 14.47 -4.72 1.26
C ARG A 22 15.70 -5.64 1.27
N ARG A 23 15.50 -6.93 1.01
CA ARG A 23 16.61 -7.91 1.00
C ARG A 23 17.68 -7.59 -0.05
N ASN A 24 17.35 -6.82 -1.09
CA ASN A 24 18.30 -6.30 -2.07
C ASN A 24 17.96 -4.85 -2.47
N PRO A 25 18.31 -3.84 -1.64
CA PRO A 25 17.90 -2.45 -1.85
C PRO A 25 18.32 -1.90 -3.23
N GLY A 26 17.43 -1.13 -3.87
CA GLY A 26 17.60 -0.59 -5.22
C GLY A 26 17.22 -1.55 -6.35
N TYR A 27 17.16 -2.86 -6.07
CA TYR A 27 16.72 -3.89 -7.01
C TYR A 27 15.44 -4.60 -6.54
N HIS A 28 15.22 -4.64 -5.24
CA HIS A 28 14.10 -5.28 -4.57
C HIS A 28 13.70 -4.45 -3.34
N ASP A 29 12.90 -3.43 -3.60
CA ASP A 29 12.19 -2.65 -2.59
C ASP A 29 10.69 -2.86 -2.80
N VAL A 30 10.12 -3.74 -1.96
CA VAL A 30 8.72 -4.16 -2.04
C VAL A 30 8.02 -3.85 -0.73
N VAL A 31 6.84 -3.26 -0.82
CA VAL A 31 5.91 -3.14 0.31
C VAL A 31 4.77 -4.11 0.05
N LYS A 32 4.36 -4.86 1.06
CA LYS A 32 3.22 -5.78 0.97
C LYS A 32 2.23 -5.47 2.07
N ILE A 33 0.96 -5.37 1.70
CA ILE A 33 -0.13 -5.34 2.67
C ILE A 33 -0.96 -6.60 2.57
N VAL A 34 -1.50 -7.05 3.70
CA VAL A 34 -2.47 -8.15 3.76
C VAL A 34 -3.79 -7.57 4.24
N ILE A 35 -4.84 -7.81 3.45
CA ILE A 35 -6.17 -7.27 3.66
C ILE A 35 -7.17 -8.43 3.75
N ASP A 36 -8.02 -8.38 4.77
CA ASP A 36 -9.27 -9.15 4.80
C ASP A 36 -10.38 -8.26 4.24
N TRP A 37 -11.04 -8.72 3.19
CA TRP A 37 -12.10 -7.99 2.50
C TRP A 37 -13.47 -8.18 3.19
N PRO A 38 -14.44 -7.29 2.94
CA PRO A 38 -15.78 -7.40 3.52
C PRO A 38 -16.56 -8.68 3.15
N ASP A 39 -16.18 -9.36 2.06
CA ASP A 39 -16.75 -10.65 1.66
C ASP A 39 -16.18 -11.85 2.44
N GLY A 40 -15.23 -11.62 3.35
CA GLY A 40 -14.57 -12.64 4.15
C GLY A 40 -13.37 -13.31 3.47
N LEU A 41 -13.02 -12.91 2.24
CA LEU A 41 -11.80 -13.37 1.57
C LEU A 41 -10.59 -12.53 2.01
N SER A 42 -9.40 -13.11 1.88
CA SER A 42 -8.15 -12.41 2.14
C SER A 42 -7.32 -12.30 0.87
N SER A 43 -6.61 -11.19 0.73
CA SER A 43 -5.61 -11.03 -0.32
C SER A 43 -4.39 -10.32 0.20
N SER A 44 -3.33 -10.38 -0.59
CA SER A 44 -2.19 -9.50 -0.42
C SER A 44 -2.00 -8.61 -1.62
N ILE A 45 -1.56 -7.38 -1.37
CA ILE A 45 -1.22 -6.41 -2.40
C ILE A 45 0.26 -6.10 -2.24
N GLU A 46 1.02 -6.38 -3.28
CA GLU A 46 2.47 -6.19 -3.32
C GLU A 46 2.80 -5.03 -4.25
N PHE A 47 3.46 -4.01 -3.72
CA PHE A 47 3.90 -2.81 -4.43
C PHE A 47 5.38 -2.94 -4.76
N TYR A 48 5.73 -2.69 -6.01
CA TYR A 48 7.07 -2.92 -6.54
C TYR A 48 7.73 -1.63 -7.04
N ASN A 49 9.06 -1.64 -7.01
CA ASN A 49 9.89 -0.47 -7.29
C ASN A 49 9.46 0.69 -6.39
N CYS A 50 9.42 0.43 -5.08
CA CYS A 50 9.06 1.42 -4.09
C CYS A 50 10.21 2.42 -3.90
N TYR A 51 9.90 3.70 -3.97
CA TYR A 51 10.87 4.79 -3.78
C TYR A 51 10.72 5.48 -2.42
N ALA A 52 9.54 5.38 -1.81
CA ALA A 52 9.29 5.82 -0.45
C ALA A 52 8.11 5.07 0.17
N LEU A 53 8.12 5.00 1.49
CA LEU A 53 7.02 4.54 2.31
C LEU A 53 6.87 5.52 3.47
N LYS A 54 5.70 6.13 3.63
CA LYS A 54 5.38 6.97 4.78
C LYS A 54 4.23 6.34 5.55
N VAL A 55 4.48 6.00 6.80
CA VAL A 55 3.53 5.34 7.69
C VAL A 55 3.34 6.22 8.91
N ASN A 56 2.23 6.94 8.96
CA ASN A 56 1.83 7.71 10.13
C ASN A 56 0.65 6.99 10.80
N MET A 57 0.98 6.14 11.77
CA MET A 57 0.02 5.28 12.45
C MET A 57 -0.09 5.57 13.94
N ASN A 58 -1.33 5.62 14.43
CA ASN A 58 -1.61 5.61 15.86
C ASN A 58 -1.83 4.17 16.35
N PHE A 59 -1.33 3.86 17.54
CA PHE A 59 -1.51 2.54 18.19
C PHE A 59 -2.14 2.71 19.58
N GLY A 60 -2.67 1.63 20.14
CA GLY A 60 -3.20 1.62 21.52
C GLY A 60 -4.73 1.50 21.63
N ILE A 61 -5.43 1.30 20.51
CA ILE A 61 -6.85 0.95 20.50
C ILE A 61 -6.98 -0.57 20.33
N ALA A 62 -7.83 -1.21 21.14
CA ALA A 62 -8.15 -2.63 21.01
C ALA A 62 -9.27 -2.84 19.97
N ALA A 63 -8.91 -2.74 18.68
CA ALA A 63 -9.83 -2.93 17.57
C ALA A 63 -9.10 -3.49 16.34
N CYS A 64 -9.85 -4.07 15.40
CA CYS A 64 -9.33 -4.30 14.05
C CYS A 64 -9.06 -2.95 13.38
N GLU A 65 -7.97 -2.88 12.63
CA GLU A 65 -7.65 -1.71 11.82
C GLU A 65 -8.42 -1.78 10.50
N SER A 66 -9.65 -1.28 10.48
CA SER A 66 -10.46 -1.17 9.27
C SER A 66 -10.04 0.02 8.42
N ILE A 67 -10.23 -0.08 7.11
CA ILE A 67 -9.89 0.95 6.12
C ILE A 67 -11.12 1.82 5.88
N LEU A 68 -10.94 3.13 6.00
CA LEU A 68 -11.95 4.13 5.65
C LEU A 68 -12.02 4.28 4.13
N ALA A 69 -10.86 4.47 3.51
CA ALA A 69 -10.71 4.65 2.07
C ALA A 69 -9.27 4.36 1.64
N ALA A 70 -9.09 4.00 0.37
CA ALA A 70 -7.78 3.98 -0.26
C ALA A 70 -7.88 4.46 -1.71
N GLU A 71 -6.81 5.08 -2.20
CA GLU A 71 -6.74 5.67 -3.52
C GLU A 71 -5.33 5.62 -4.11
N CYS A 72 -5.26 5.49 -5.44
CA CYS A 72 -4.05 5.63 -6.22
C CYS A 72 -4.01 7.04 -6.82
N LEU A 73 -3.14 7.88 -6.28
CA LEU A 73 -2.90 9.25 -6.70
C LEU A 73 -1.78 9.29 -7.74
N ILE A 74 -2.06 9.94 -8.87
CA ILE A 74 -1.06 10.23 -9.92
C ILE A 74 -0.44 11.63 -9.77
N GLU A 75 -1.00 12.45 -8.86
CA GLU A 75 -0.53 13.79 -8.54
C GLU A 75 -0.83 14.07 -7.06
N SER A 76 0.18 14.56 -6.34
CA SER A 76 0.06 15.13 -4.99
C SER A 76 1.33 15.89 -4.66
N ASP A 77 1.26 16.84 -3.71
CA ASP A 77 2.44 17.59 -3.27
C ASP A 77 3.56 16.64 -2.80
N GLU A 78 3.21 15.59 -2.07
CA GLU A 78 4.15 14.61 -1.56
C GLU A 78 4.79 13.76 -2.67
N LEU A 79 3.98 13.34 -3.66
CA LEU A 79 4.49 12.63 -4.84
C LEU A 79 5.47 13.52 -5.63
N ASN A 80 5.16 14.81 -5.76
CA ASN A 80 6.01 15.80 -6.42
C ASN A 80 7.32 16.04 -5.66
N LEU A 81 7.29 16.09 -4.32
CA LEU A 81 8.50 16.20 -3.50
C LEU A 81 9.43 15.01 -3.74
N ILE A 82 8.92 13.79 -3.65
CA ILE A 82 9.72 12.58 -3.90
C ILE A 82 10.26 12.58 -5.33
N TYR A 83 9.44 12.92 -6.33
CA TYR A 83 9.89 13.01 -7.71
C TYR A 83 11.05 14.01 -7.86
N ASN A 84 10.95 15.19 -7.27
CA ASN A 84 11.97 16.24 -7.35
C ASN A 84 13.27 15.85 -6.63
N ASP A 85 13.18 15.19 -5.47
CA ASP A 85 14.34 14.71 -4.72
C ASP A 85 15.16 13.74 -5.59
N TRP A 86 14.51 12.76 -6.22
CA TRP A 86 15.18 11.81 -7.11
C TRP A 86 15.65 12.43 -8.42
N LEU A 87 14.90 13.39 -8.97
CA LEU A 87 15.30 14.14 -10.16
C LEU A 87 16.59 14.93 -9.90
N SER A 88 16.75 15.52 -8.70
CA SER A 88 17.96 16.23 -8.29
C SER A 88 19.20 15.32 -8.24
N MET A 89 18.99 14.02 -8.04
CA MET A 89 20.02 12.98 -8.07
C MET A 89 20.24 12.39 -9.48
N GLY A 90 19.56 12.94 -10.50
CA GLY A 90 19.68 12.53 -11.90
C GLY A 90 18.77 11.37 -12.31
N MET A 91 17.81 10.97 -11.48
CA MET A 91 16.88 9.88 -11.78
C MET A 91 15.46 10.39 -12.07
N LYS A 92 14.90 10.01 -13.22
CA LYS A 92 13.49 10.27 -13.53
C LYS A 92 12.62 9.11 -13.06
N LEU A 93 11.61 9.40 -12.26
CA LEU A 93 10.68 8.39 -11.73
C LEU A 93 9.39 8.34 -12.55
N GLU A 94 9.52 8.01 -13.83
CA GLU A 94 8.36 7.82 -14.70
C GLU A 94 7.43 6.74 -14.11
N SER A 95 6.12 6.98 -14.22
CA SER A 95 5.06 6.10 -13.70
C SER A 95 5.03 5.92 -12.17
N LEU A 96 5.76 6.71 -11.39
CA LEU A 96 5.62 6.73 -9.94
C LEU A 96 4.22 7.21 -9.55
N LYS A 97 3.59 6.49 -8.63
CA LYS A 97 2.26 6.80 -8.09
C LYS A 97 2.32 6.76 -6.58
N CYS A 98 1.36 7.40 -5.92
CA CYS A 98 1.14 7.25 -4.49
C CYS A 98 -0.09 6.39 -4.25
N PHE A 99 0.07 5.26 -3.56
CA PHE A 99 -1.01 4.43 -3.07
C PHE A 99 -1.26 4.80 -1.60
N ARG A 100 -2.34 5.54 -1.37
CA ARG A 100 -2.73 6.07 -0.07
C ARG A 100 -3.80 5.19 0.54
N ILE A 101 -3.62 4.82 1.81
CA ILE A 101 -4.60 4.09 2.62
C ILE A 101 -4.86 4.90 3.87
N ASN A 102 -6.13 5.18 4.14
CA ASN A 102 -6.60 5.83 5.35
C ASN A 102 -7.41 4.85 6.20
N THR A 103 -7.04 4.68 7.47
CA THR A 103 -7.72 3.75 8.39
C THR A 103 -8.83 4.44 9.18
N ASN A 104 -9.88 3.71 9.53
CA ASN A 104 -11.04 4.26 10.23
C ASN A 104 -10.79 4.37 11.75
N SER A 105 -10.24 3.32 12.37
CA SER A 105 -10.13 3.21 13.84
C SER A 105 -9.12 4.20 14.42
N THR A 106 -8.03 4.46 13.70
CA THR A 106 -6.90 5.27 14.18
C THR A 106 -6.68 6.54 13.35
N ASN A 107 -7.44 6.74 12.27
CA ASN A 107 -7.23 7.79 11.26
C ASN A 107 -5.77 7.85 10.80
N SER A 108 -5.16 6.67 10.66
CA SER A 108 -3.77 6.52 10.26
C SER A 108 -3.64 6.66 8.76
N LEU A 109 -2.54 7.24 8.30
CA LEU A 109 -2.24 7.41 6.88
C LEU A 109 -1.00 6.60 6.49
N ILE A 110 -1.16 5.78 5.45
CA ILE A 110 -0.11 4.96 4.85
C ILE A 110 0.00 5.36 3.39
N ASP A 111 1.13 5.96 3.01
CA ASP A 111 1.44 6.34 1.64
C ASP A 111 2.60 5.50 1.11
N ILE A 112 2.34 4.77 0.02
CA ILE A 112 3.31 3.89 -0.64
C ILE A 112 3.61 4.47 -2.02
N PHE A 113 4.87 4.85 -2.26
CA PHE A 113 5.28 5.46 -3.52
C PHE A 113 5.96 4.41 -4.40
N ALA A 114 5.22 3.89 -5.38
CA ALA A 114 5.63 2.73 -6.18
C ALA A 114 5.27 2.90 -7.66
N LYS A 115 5.93 2.16 -8.53
CA LYS A 115 5.66 2.18 -9.98
C LYS A 115 4.57 1.20 -10.41
N SER A 116 4.44 0.08 -9.69
CA SER A 116 3.46 -0.97 -9.99
C SER A 116 3.01 -1.69 -8.72
N TYR A 117 1.93 -2.45 -8.84
CA TYR A 117 1.42 -3.32 -7.80
C TYR A 117 0.81 -4.59 -8.42
N GLU A 118 0.71 -5.63 -7.61
CA GLU A 118 -0.01 -6.87 -7.94
C GLU A 118 -0.91 -7.27 -6.77
N ILE A 119 -2.06 -7.86 -7.10
CA ILE A 119 -3.02 -8.40 -6.13
C ILE A 119 -2.93 -9.91 -6.21
N LYS A 120 -2.75 -10.56 -5.06
CA LYS A 120 -2.62 -12.01 -4.93
C LYS A 120 -3.65 -12.50 -3.92
N GLU A 121 -4.60 -13.30 -4.37
CA GLU A 121 -5.54 -13.98 -3.48
C GLU A 121 -4.78 -14.89 -2.52
N LEU A 122 -5.14 -14.84 -1.24
CA LEU A 122 -4.65 -15.79 -0.25
C LEU A 122 -5.67 -16.92 -0.20
N GLN A 123 -5.26 -18.10 -0.66
CA GLN A 123 -6.05 -19.30 -0.38
C GLN A 123 -5.94 -19.56 1.12
N SER A 124 -7.08 -19.77 1.77
CA SER A 124 -7.15 -20.29 3.13
C SER A 124 -6.24 -21.52 3.20
N GLU A 125 -5.16 -21.47 3.99
CA GLU A 125 -4.46 -22.69 4.34
C GLU A 125 -5.49 -23.64 4.95
N ASP A 126 -5.61 -24.84 4.39
CA ASP A 126 -6.40 -25.92 4.97
C ASP A 126 -5.99 -26.04 6.44
N LYS A 127 -6.90 -25.64 7.33
CA LYS A 127 -6.79 -25.90 8.77
C LYS A 127 -6.86 -27.42 8.94
N TYR A 128 -5.69 -28.06 9.06
CA TYR A 128 -5.58 -29.40 9.61
C TYR A 128 -6.06 -29.41 11.08
#